data_AF-A0A2D6RCD8-F1
#
_entry.id   AF-A0A2D6RCD8-F1
#
_cell.length_a   1.000
_cell.length_b   1.000
_cell.length_c   1.000
_cell.angle_alpha   90.00
_cell.angle_beta   90.00
_cell.angle_gamma   90.00
#
_symmetry.space_group_name_H-M   'P 1'
#
loop_
_entity.id
_entity.type
_entity.pdbx_description
1 polymer ?
#
loop_
_entity_poly.entity_id
_entity_poly.type
_entity_poly.pdbx_seq_one_letter_code
_entity_poly.pdbx_strand_id
1 'polypeptide(L)'
;MYKFLTLIMLLIINGCSSVTSNEVIKLDSQSITTVSPKIIEAKLEQTPFDIWERIRLELTLVIPQDQIAATSIYRERLYKNQSAVNRISKSGQRYLHHTLTRAEELGLPVELALLPFVE
;
A
#
# COMPACT_ATOMS: atom_id res chain seq x y z
N MET A 1 -9.53 -24.50 -42.88
CA MET A 1 -10.39 -25.00 -41.78
C MET A 1 -9.93 -24.52 -40.39
N TYR A 2 -8.63 -24.40 -40.09
CA TYR A 2 -8.15 -23.88 -38.80
C TYR A 2 -8.39 -22.36 -38.58
N LYS A 3 -8.47 -21.55 -39.66
CA LYS A 3 -8.78 -20.11 -39.56
C LYS A 3 -10.20 -19.80 -39.06
N PHE A 4 -11.15 -20.69 -39.34
CA PHE A 4 -12.53 -20.57 -38.83
C PHE A 4 -12.60 -21.02 -37.37
N LEU A 5 -11.80 -22.03 -37.01
CA LEU A 5 -11.64 -22.51 -35.64
C LEU A 5 -11.02 -21.44 -34.72
N THR A 6 -10.04 -20.67 -35.21
CA THR A 6 -9.42 -19.56 -34.45
C THR A 6 -10.38 -18.38 -34.24
N LEU A 7 -11.33 -18.16 -35.15
CA LEU A 7 -12.32 -17.09 -35.03
C LEU A 7 -13.39 -17.39 -33.97
N ILE A 8 -13.78 -18.67 -33.85
CA ILE A 8 -14.78 -19.12 -32.87
C ILE A 8 -14.23 -19.10 -31.44
N MET A 9 -12.95 -19.43 -31.25
CA MET A 9 -12.30 -19.42 -29.93
C MET A 9 -12.22 -18.00 -29.33
N LEU A 10 -12.02 -16.97 -30.17
CA LEU A 10 -11.92 -15.58 -29.74
C LEU A 10 -13.26 -14.99 -29.24
N LEU A 11 -14.39 -15.59 -29.62
CA LEU A 11 -15.73 -15.08 -29.27
C LEU A 11 -16.19 -15.48 -27.85
N ILE A 12 -15.57 -16.49 -27.25
CA ILE A 12 -16.03 -17.13 -25.99
C ILE A 12 -15.48 -16.41 -24.74
N ILE A 13 -14.55 -15.47 -24.90
CA ILE A 13 -13.81 -14.87 -23.77
C ILE A 13 -14.52 -13.64 -23.16
N ASN A 14 -15.68 -13.22 -23.69
CA ASN A 14 -16.47 -12.11 -23.11
C ASN A 14 -17.60 -12.64 -22.22
N GLY A 15 -17.26 -13.33 -21.14
CA GLY A 15 -18.19 -13.64 -20.05
C GLY A 15 -17.86 -12.80 -18.82
N CYS A 16 -18.56 -11.68 -18.63
CA CYS A 16 -18.50 -10.89 -17.40
C CYS A 16 -19.80 -11.12 -16.64
N SER A 17 -19.72 -11.71 -15.44
CA SER A 17 -20.82 -11.71 -14.47
C SER A 17 -20.28 -11.19 -13.14
N SER A 18 -20.45 -9.90 -12.88
CA SER A 18 -20.38 -9.38 -11.51
C SER A 18 -21.75 -9.60 -10.87
N VAL A 19 -21.82 -10.48 -9.88
CA VAL A 19 -23.04 -10.74 -9.11
C VAL A 19 -23.19 -9.63 -8.06
N THR A 20 -24.34 -8.95 -8.08
CA THR A 20 -24.76 -8.02 -7.02
C THR A 20 -25.51 -8.81 -5.97
N SER A 21 -25.08 -8.75 -4.72
CA SER A 21 -25.88 -9.19 -3.56
C SER A 21 -26.22 -7.98 -2.70
N ASN A 22 -27.41 -7.42 -2.93
CA ASN A 22 -28.05 -6.52 -1.98
C ASN A 22 -28.77 -7.39 -0.95
N GLU A 23 -28.14 -7.66 0.19
CA GLU A 23 -28.88 -8.15 1.36
C GLU A 23 -28.91 -7.04 2.40
N VAL A 24 -30.07 -6.41 2.50
CA VAL A 24 -30.41 -5.44 3.54
C VAL A 24 -30.81 -6.24 4.77
N ILE A 25 -29.93 -6.27 5.76
CA ILE A 25 -30.22 -6.84 7.08
C ILE A 25 -31.24 -5.92 7.76
N LYS A 26 -32.50 -6.36 7.84
CA LYS A 26 -33.51 -5.77 8.73
C LYS A 26 -33.24 -6.25 10.16
N LEU A 27 -32.66 -5.39 10.99
CA LEU A 27 -32.60 -5.64 12.43
C LEU A 27 -33.86 -5.09 13.10
N ASP A 28 -34.49 -5.98 13.85
CA ASP A 28 -35.64 -5.76 14.73
C ASP A 28 -35.37 -4.59 15.69
N SER A 29 -36.26 -3.60 15.65
CA SER A 29 -36.18 -2.38 16.45
C SER A 29 -36.70 -2.64 17.86
N GLN A 30 -35.83 -3.15 18.73
CA GLN A 30 -36.12 -3.19 20.16
C GLN A 30 -35.78 -1.84 20.80
N SER A 31 -36.82 -1.19 21.32
CA SER A 31 -36.79 0.06 22.07
C SER A 31 -35.79 0.00 23.23
N ILE A 32 -34.76 0.83 23.19
CA ILE A 32 -33.89 1.09 24.34
C ILE A 32 -34.07 2.55 24.77
N THR A 33 -34.62 2.69 25.98
CA THR A 33 -34.84 3.93 26.72
C THR A 33 -33.57 4.77 26.85
N THR A 34 -33.72 6.04 26.47
CA THR A 34 -32.96 7.25 26.81
C THR A 34 -31.75 7.10 27.75
N VAL A 35 -30.59 6.81 27.18
CA VAL A 35 -29.30 7.37 27.62
C VAL A 35 -28.53 7.70 26.35
N SER A 36 -28.32 8.99 26.09
CA SER A 36 -27.51 9.42 24.93
C SER A 36 -26.11 8.84 25.09
N PRO A 37 -25.67 7.91 24.22
CA PRO A 37 -24.33 7.36 24.34
C PRO A 37 -23.38 8.49 23.99
N LYS A 38 -22.44 8.79 24.89
CA LYS A 38 -21.26 9.57 24.52
C LYS A 38 -20.47 8.69 23.56
N ILE A 39 -20.71 8.87 22.27
CA ILE A 39 -19.93 8.25 21.20
C ILE A 39 -18.53 8.83 21.34
N ILE A 40 -17.68 8.11 22.06
CA ILE A 40 -16.24 8.28 21.91
C ILE A 40 -15.99 7.71 20.52
N GLU A 41 -15.86 8.60 19.52
CA GLU A 41 -15.24 8.24 18.27
C GLU A 41 -13.83 7.77 18.62
N ALA A 42 -13.68 6.48 18.87
CA ALA A 42 -12.42 5.81 18.74
C ALA A 42 -12.05 6.04 17.28
N LYS A 43 -11.17 7.02 17.05
CA LYS A 43 -10.50 7.21 15.78
C LYS A 43 -9.90 5.85 15.47
N LEU A 44 -10.55 5.10 14.57
CA LEU A 44 -10.00 3.86 14.05
C LEU A 44 -8.61 4.27 13.56
N GLU A 45 -7.56 3.74 14.16
CA GLU A 45 -6.23 3.84 13.59
C GLU A 45 -6.33 3.08 12.26
N GLN A 46 -6.69 3.82 11.21
CA GLN A 46 -6.81 3.26 9.88
C GLN A 46 -5.42 2.82 9.51
N THR A 47 -5.27 1.52 9.27
CA THR A 47 -4.08 0.97 8.63
C THR A 47 -3.79 1.82 7.41
N PRO A 48 -2.58 2.40 7.26
CA PRO A 48 -2.34 3.38 6.21
C PRO A 48 -2.63 2.76 4.85
N PHE A 49 -3.45 3.44 4.05
CA PHE A 49 -3.85 2.96 2.73
C PHE A 49 -2.68 2.97 1.75
N ASP A 50 -1.72 3.88 1.94
CA ASP A 50 -0.53 4.02 1.11
C ASP A 50 0.69 3.32 1.75
N ILE A 51 1.35 2.45 0.96
CA ILE A 51 2.58 1.75 1.34
C ILE A 51 3.68 2.75 1.73
N TRP A 52 3.77 3.88 1.05
CA TRP A 52 4.77 4.90 1.36
C TRP A 52 4.48 5.62 2.67
N GLU A 53 3.20 5.78 3.01
CA GLU A 53 2.81 6.33 4.30
C GLU A 53 3.14 5.36 5.43
N ARG A 54 2.86 4.06 5.26
CA ARG A 54 3.31 3.00 6.17
C ARG A 54 4.80 3.08 6.47
N ILE A 55 5.62 3.08 5.41
CA ILE A 55 7.09 3.16 5.55
C ILE A 55 7.50 4.42 6.29
N ARG A 56 6.90 5.59 6.00
CA ARG A 56 7.25 6.84 6.68
C ARG A 56 6.89 6.85 8.16
N LEU A 57 5.77 6.25 8.55
CA LEU A 57 5.32 6.20 9.93
C LEU A 57 6.19 5.27 10.80
N GLU A 58 6.67 4.18 10.19
CA GLU A 58 7.42 3.13 10.90
C GLU A 58 8.94 3.23 10.71
N LEU A 59 9.44 4.19 9.93
CA LEU A 59 10.88 4.38 9.67
C LEU A 59 11.64 4.67 10.96
N THR A 60 12.62 3.83 11.31
CA THR A 60 13.42 4.01 12.53
C THR A 60 14.82 4.56 12.28
N LEU A 61 15.24 4.67 11.02
CA LEU A 61 16.59 5.09 10.64
C LEU A 61 16.91 6.52 11.11
N VAL A 62 17.91 6.65 11.98
CA VAL A 62 18.46 7.94 12.42
C VAL A 62 19.81 8.19 11.75
N ILE A 63 19.98 9.38 11.18
CA ILE A 63 21.25 9.80 10.57
C ILE A 63 22.19 10.31 11.68
N PRO A 64 23.40 9.75 11.83
CA PRO A 64 24.39 10.26 12.78
C PRO A 64 24.76 11.72 12.52
N GLN A 65 25.01 12.50 13.58
CA GLN A 65 25.22 13.94 13.50
C GLN A 65 26.40 14.34 12.58
N ASP A 66 27.48 13.57 12.63
CA ASP A 66 28.67 13.73 11.80
C ASP A 66 28.42 13.42 10.31
N GLN A 67 27.39 12.63 10.01
CA GLN A 67 27.02 12.22 8.65
C GLN A 67 25.92 13.08 8.02
N ILE A 68 25.30 14.01 8.78
CA ILE A 68 24.21 14.86 8.27
C ILE A 68 24.68 15.68 7.05
N ALA A 69 25.86 16.28 7.12
CA ALA A 69 26.39 17.10 6.03
C ALA A 69 26.59 16.27 4.76
N ALA A 70 27.24 15.11 4.87
CA ALA A 70 27.45 14.20 3.74
C ALA A 70 26.12 13.72 3.15
N THR A 71 25.18 13.26 3.99
CA THR A 71 23.89 12.72 3.57
C THR A 71 23.00 13.80 2.91
N SER A 72 23.09 15.05 3.37
CA SER A 72 22.31 16.16 2.82
C SER A 72 22.62 16.41 1.34
N ILE A 73 23.86 16.21 0.90
CA ILE A 73 24.25 16.38 -0.51
C ILE A 73 23.53 15.38 -1.41
N TYR A 74 23.41 14.12 -0.96
CA TYR A 74 22.67 13.08 -1.70
C TYR A 74 21.17 13.35 -1.71
N ARG A 75 20.62 13.81 -0.58
CA ARG A 75 19.21 14.25 -0.49
C ARG A 75 18.93 15.35 -1.51
N GLU A 76 19.72 16.42 -1.50
CA GLU A 76 19.57 17.56 -2.43
C GLU A 76 19.69 17.14 -3.89
N ARG A 77 20.58 16.21 -4.20
CA ARG A 77 20.72 15.65 -5.55
C ARG A 77 19.45 14.93 -6.01
N LEU A 78 18.83 14.14 -5.14
CA LEU A 78 17.58 13.42 -5.45
C LEU A 78 16.40 14.39 -5.55
N TYR A 79 16.29 15.36 -4.64
CA TYR A 79 15.25 16.40 -4.68
C TYR A 79 15.26 17.19 -5.99
N LYS A 80 16.45 17.53 -6.50
CA LYS A 80 16.60 18.28 -7.75
C LYS A 80 16.42 17.41 -9.01
N ASN A 81 16.35 16.09 -8.87
CA ASN A 81 16.32 15.16 -10.01
C ASN A 81 15.19 14.12 -9.88
N GLN A 82 13.96 14.54 -10.22
CA GLN A 82 12.79 13.66 -10.23
C GLN A 82 12.96 12.45 -11.15
N SER A 83 13.70 12.58 -12.26
CA SER A 83 13.93 11.45 -13.17
C SER A 83 14.74 10.33 -12.52
N ALA A 84 15.70 10.67 -11.66
CA ALA A 84 16.48 9.71 -10.89
C ALA A 84 15.59 9.00 -9.87
N VAL A 85 14.76 9.74 -9.14
CA VAL A 85 13.79 9.18 -8.18
C VAL A 85 12.84 8.22 -8.89
N ASN A 86 12.26 8.62 -10.02
CA ASN A 86 11.34 7.77 -10.79
C ASN A 86 12.02 6.47 -11.26
N ARG A 87 13.27 6.54 -11.72
CA ARG A 87 14.02 5.37 -12.18
C ARG A 87 14.30 4.40 -11.03
N ILE A 88 14.80 4.92 -9.91
CA ILE A 88 15.08 4.12 -8.72
C ILE A 88 13.80 3.48 -8.20
N SER A 89 12.71 4.25 -8.09
CA SER A 89 11.41 3.72 -7.68
C SER A 89 10.89 2.66 -8.65
N LYS A 90 11.05 2.86 -9.96
CA LYS A 90 10.63 1.87 -10.95
C LYS A 90 11.35 0.52 -10.79
N SER A 91 12.63 0.57 -10.45
CA SER A 91 13.49 -0.60 -10.23
C SER A 91 13.18 -1.30 -8.91
N GLY A 92 13.18 -0.54 -7.81
CA GLY A 92 13.08 -1.07 -6.45
C GLY A 92 11.68 -1.42 -5.97
N GLN A 93 10.61 -0.93 -6.62
CA GLN A 93 9.23 -1.19 -6.18
C GLN A 93 8.82 -2.67 -6.21
N ARG A 94 9.56 -3.53 -6.92
CA ARG A 94 9.18 -4.94 -7.06
C ARG A 94 9.20 -5.61 -5.69
N TYR A 95 8.10 -6.27 -5.35
CA TYR A 95 7.89 -6.92 -4.06
C TYR A 95 7.87 -5.99 -2.83
N LEU A 96 7.86 -4.66 -2.99
CA LEU A 96 7.88 -3.72 -1.86
C LEU A 96 6.80 -4.01 -0.82
N HIS A 97 5.56 -4.30 -1.25
CA HIS A 97 4.48 -4.69 -0.34
C HIS A 97 4.83 -5.96 0.46
N HIS A 98 5.37 -6.98 -0.21
CA HIS A 98 5.69 -8.26 0.42
C HIS A 98 6.87 -8.16 1.37
N THR A 99 7.94 -7.47 0.98
CA THR A 99 9.13 -7.28 1.82
C THR A 99 8.82 -6.41 3.03
N LEU A 100 8.01 -5.37 2.87
CA LEU A 100 7.53 -4.54 3.98
C LEU A 100 6.70 -5.36 4.97
N THR A 101 5.69 -6.07 4.49
CA THR A 101 4.84 -6.94 5.32
C THR A 101 5.70 -7.98 6.06
N ARG A 102 6.71 -8.55 5.37
CA ARG A 102 7.58 -9.54 5.99
C ARG A 102 8.51 -8.94 7.05
N ALA A 103 8.99 -7.71 6.85
CA ALA A 103 9.76 -7.00 7.85
C ALA A 103 8.93 -6.75 9.11
N GLU A 104 7.68 -6.28 8.95
CA GLU A 104 6.72 -6.08 10.05
C GLU A 104 6.44 -7.39 10.81
N GLU A 105 6.09 -8.47 10.10
CA GLU A 105 5.82 -9.79 10.69
C GLU A 105 7.01 -10.35 11.50
N LEU A 106 8.23 -10.04 11.08
CA LEU A 106 9.46 -10.49 11.72
C LEU A 106 9.97 -9.53 12.80
N GLY A 107 9.33 -8.37 13.00
CA GLY A 107 9.82 -7.32 13.89
C GLY A 107 11.16 -6.73 13.44
N LEU A 108 11.42 -6.72 12.14
CA LEU A 108 12.60 -6.11 11.53
C LEU A 108 12.32 -4.64 11.17
N PRO A 109 13.35 -3.78 11.08
CA PRO A 109 13.17 -2.40 10.63
C PRO A 109 12.57 -2.33 9.22
N VAL A 110 11.50 -1.55 9.06
CA VAL A 110 10.76 -1.44 7.79
C VAL A 110 11.60 -0.87 6.65
N GLU A 111 12.62 -0.07 6.97
CA GLU A 111 13.58 0.46 5.99
C GLU A 111 14.34 -0.63 5.22
N LEU A 112 14.42 -1.86 5.72
CA LEU A 112 15.02 -2.99 4.98
C LEU A 112 14.25 -3.32 3.70
N ALA A 113 12.95 -3.03 3.66
CA ALA A 113 12.15 -3.17 2.45
C ALA A 113 12.62 -2.23 1.31
N LEU A 114 13.40 -1.18 1.64
CA LEU A 114 13.94 -0.21 0.69
C LEU A 114 15.33 -0.57 0.15
N LEU A 115 15.95 -1.68 0.57
CA LEU A 115 17.26 -2.10 0.05
C LEU A 115 17.33 -2.14 -1.50
N PRO A 116 16.32 -2.64 -2.24
CA PRO A 116 16.35 -2.65 -3.71
C PRO A 116 16.36 -1.27 -4.38
N PHE A 117 16.18 -0.18 -3.63
CA PHE A 117 16.24 1.19 -4.13
C PHE A 117 17.66 1.77 -4.07
N VAL A 118 18.57 1.15 -3.33
CA VAL A 118 19.93 1.65 -3.09
C VAL A 118 21.04 0.73 -3.59
N GLU A 119 20.71 -0.52 -3.95
CA GLU A 119 21.58 -1.47 -4.66
C GLU A 119 21.86 -1.04 -6.11
#